data_AF-A0A3R7F5V8-F1
#
_entry.id   AF-A0A3R7F5V8-F1
#
_cell.length_a   1.000
_cell.length_b   1.000
_cell.length_c   1.000
_cell.angle_alpha   90.00
_cell.angle_beta   90.00
_cell.angle_gamma   90.00
#
_symmetry.space_group_name_H-M   'P 1'
#
loop_
_entity.id
_entity.type
_entity.pdbx_description
1 polymer ?
#
loop_
_entity_poly.entity_id
_entity_poly.type
_entity_poly.pdbx_seq_one_letter_code
_entity_poly.pdbx_strand_id
1 'polypeptide(L)'
;MGHRKKHAPKRGSLAYLPRGRATRPIGRIRYWPEVDEGPVLLGFAGYKAGMTHVIMVEDKPRSPNYGQEVAYPVTIIDTPPMFICAVRAYTKDEYGLKTLTEVWAKSLPKDFERLKGAPKNHNPEEALKKIQENLKEVVEFRVIAATQPRLAGVPKKKPDIMEI
;
A
#
# COMPACT_ATOMS: atom_id res chain seq x y z
N MET A 1 -42.37 -24.07 9.23
CA MET A 1 -40.91 -24.10 9.43
C MET A 1 -40.63 -24.40 10.89
N GLY A 2 -40.00 -25.53 11.21
CA GLY A 2 -39.76 -25.94 12.60
C GLY A 2 -38.56 -25.24 13.22
N HIS A 3 -38.58 -25.08 14.55
CA HIS A 3 -37.44 -24.59 15.32
C HIS A 3 -36.21 -25.47 15.08
N ARG A 4 -35.03 -24.85 15.00
CA ARG A 4 -33.78 -25.56 14.75
C ARG A 4 -33.50 -26.54 15.89
N LYS A 5 -33.32 -27.83 15.57
CA LYS A 5 -33.14 -28.91 16.58
C LYS A 5 -31.85 -28.81 17.41
N LYS A 6 -30.79 -28.19 16.90
CA LYS A 6 -29.48 -28.06 17.58
C LYS A 6 -28.89 -26.67 17.35
N HIS A 7 -28.29 -26.09 18.38
CA HIS A 7 -27.48 -24.88 18.25
C HIS A 7 -26.24 -25.18 17.41
N ALA A 8 -25.92 -24.31 16.46
CA ALA A 8 -24.61 -24.29 15.83
C ALA A 8 -24.28 -22.89 15.30
N PRO A 9 -22.99 -22.57 15.17
CA PRO A 9 -22.54 -21.27 14.68
C PRO A 9 -23.11 -20.91 13.31
N LYS A 10 -23.10 -19.61 13.02
CA LYS A 10 -23.42 -19.12 11.68
C LYS A 10 -22.34 -19.54 10.69
N ARG A 11 -22.75 -19.93 9.48
CA ARG A 11 -21.82 -20.26 8.40
C ARG A 11 -21.31 -18.99 7.73
N GLY A 12 -20.03 -18.71 7.93
CA GLY A 12 -19.33 -17.58 7.32
C GLY A 12 -19.59 -16.25 8.04
N SER A 13 -18.59 -15.37 7.96
CA SER A 13 -18.69 -14.02 8.48
C SER A 13 -19.59 -13.15 7.58
N LEU A 14 -20.38 -12.28 8.22
CA LEU A 14 -21.18 -11.26 7.56
C LEU A 14 -20.39 -9.98 7.26
N ALA A 15 -19.22 -9.79 7.87
CA ALA A 15 -18.39 -8.60 7.70
C ALA A 15 -17.83 -8.44 6.27
N TYR A 16 -17.85 -9.52 5.48
CA TYR A 16 -17.37 -9.55 4.09
C TYR A 16 -18.50 -9.56 3.05
N LEU A 17 -19.68 -9.03 3.41
CA LEU A 17 -20.77 -8.78 2.47
C LEU A 17 -20.71 -7.33 1.95
N PRO A 18 -21.07 -7.09 0.67
CA PRO A 18 -21.41 -8.09 -0.35
C PRO A 18 -20.17 -8.83 -0.87
N ARG A 19 -20.32 -10.12 -1.18
CA ARG A 19 -19.27 -10.91 -1.83
C ARG A 19 -19.26 -10.62 -3.33
N GLY A 20 -18.54 -9.58 -3.72
CA GLY A 20 -18.39 -9.13 -5.11
C GLY A 20 -16.94 -9.14 -5.60
N ARG A 21 -16.75 -8.82 -6.87
CA ARG A 21 -15.40 -8.58 -7.42
C ARG A 21 -14.88 -7.24 -6.91
N ALA A 22 -13.61 -7.20 -6.53
CA ALA A 22 -12.95 -5.95 -6.19
C ALA A 22 -12.94 -5.00 -7.39
N THR A 23 -13.15 -3.70 -7.15
CA THR A 23 -13.15 -2.67 -8.19
C THR A 23 -11.77 -2.41 -8.78
N ARG A 24 -10.72 -2.70 -7.99
CA ARG A 24 -9.31 -2.55 -8.37
C ARG A 24 -8.54 -3.82 -7.96
N PRO A 25 -7.54 -4.24 -8.76
CA PRO A 25 -6.67 -5.36 -8.40
C PRO A 25 -5.61 -4.98 -7.34
N ILE A 26 -5.31 -3.68 -7.21
CA ILE A 26 -4.35 -3.16 -6.23
C ILE A 26 -5.07 -2.94 -4.90
N GLY A 27 -4.47 -3.41 -3.80
CA GLY A 27 -4.98 -3.19 -2.46
C GLY A 27 -5.00 -1.69 -2.11
N ARG A 28 -6.12 -1.21 -1.58
CA ARG A 28 -6.22 0.15 -1.03
C ARG A 28 -6.05 0.10 0.48
N ILE A 29 -5.06 0.84 0.97
CA ILE A 29 -4.81 0.97 2.41
C ILE A 29 -5.83 1.96 2.97
N ARG A 30 -6.45 1.59 4.10
CA ARG A 30 -7.55 2.36 4.73
C ARG A 30 -7.10 3.09 5.99
N TYR A 31 -6.01 2.63 6.60
CA TYR A 31 -5.49 3.14 7.85
C TYR A 31 -3.97 3.07 7.80
N TRP A 32 -3.33 4.14 8.23
CA TRP A 32 -1.89 4.23 8.43
C TRP A 32 -1.59 4.35 9.92
N PRO A 33 -0.60 3.63 10.45
CA PRO A 33 -0.20 3.76 11.84
C PRO A 33 0.43 5.13 12.12
N GLU A 34 0.30 5.60 13.35
CA GLU A 34 1.07 6.75 13.84
C GLU A 34 2.53 6.33 14.08
N VAL A 35 3.46 7.24 13.79
CA VAL A 35 4.91 6.99 13.89
C VAL A 35 5.55 8.14 14.65
N ASP A 36 6.35 7.78 15.66
CA ASP A 36 7.09 8.74 16.50
C ASP A 36 8.41 9.19 15.83
N GLU A 37 9.00 8.32 15.01
CA GLU A 37 10.32 8.50 14.40
C GLU A 37 10.24 9.26 13.06
N GLY A 38 10.04 10.58 13.09
CA GLY A 38 10.20 11.46 11.92
C GLY A 38 9.42 11.05 10.65
N PRO A 39 9.75 11.63 9.47
CA PRO A 39 9.09 11.26 8.23
C PRO A 39 9.64 9.93 7.69
N VAL A 40 8.85 8.86 7.83
CA VAL A 40 9.15 7.52 7.29
C VAL A 40 8.05 7.04 6.34
N LEU A 41 8.43 6.31 5.29
CA LEU A 41 7.45 5.66 4.40
C LEU A 41 6.88 4.42 5.09
N LEU A 42 5.56 4.36 5.21
CA LEU A 42 4.85 3.32 5.96
C LEU A 42 4.45 2.10 5.12
N GLY A 43 4.69 2.15 3.82
CA GLY A 43 4.22 1.14 2.87
C GLY A 43 5.27 0.78 1.83
N PHE A 44 5.14 -0.43 1.31
CA PHE A 44 5.87 -0.91 0.15
C PHE A 44 5.02 -1.93 -0.61
N ALA A 45 5.37 -2.19 -1.87
CA ALA A 45 4.69 -3.17 -2.69
C ALA A 45 5.65 -4.12 -3.39
N GLY A 46 5.17 -5.33 -3.64
CA GLY A 46 5.90 -6.35 -4.37
C GLY A 46 4.96 -7.32 -5.08
N TYR A 47 5.57 -8.27 -5.78
CA TYR A 47 4.92 -9.29 -6.56
C TYR A 47 5.11 -10.65 -5.89
N LYS A 48 4.02 -11.39 -5.66
CA LYS A 48 4.12 -12.74 -5.12
C LYS A 48 4.85 -13.63 -6.13
N ALA A 49 6.01 -14.16 -5.74
CA ALA A 49 6.80 -15.07 -6.57
C ALA A 49 6.43 -16.54 -6.30
N GLY A 50 6.29 -16.92 -5.03
CA GLY A 50 6.02 -18.31 -4.66
C GLY A 50 5.98 -18.55 -3.17
N MET A 51 6.01 -19.83 -2.77
CA MET A 51 6.07 -20.25 -1.38
C MET A 51 7.12 -21.36 -1.23
N THR A 52 7.81 -21.36 -0.10
CA THR A 52 8.74 -22.43 0.29
C THR A 52 8.64 -22.65 1.80
N HIS A 53 9.55 -23.45 2.37
CA HIS A 53 9.74 -23.55 3.81
C HIS A 53 11.16 -23.11 4.17
N VAL A 54 11.33 -22.64 5.39
CA VAL A 54 12.64 -22.37 6.00
C VAL A 54 12.72 -23.10 7.32
N ILE A 55 13.93 -23.54 7.67
CA ILE A 55 14.22 -24.03 9.02
C ILE A 55 14.79 -22.84 9.79
N MET A 56 14.13 -22.46 10.88
CA MET A 56 14.52 -21.34 11.73
C MET A 56 14.60 -21.81 13.17
N VAL A 57 15.56 -21.27 13.92
CA VAL A 57 15.63 -21.48 15.36
C VAL A 57 14.53 -20.65 16.02
N GLU A 58 13.64 -21.28 16.79
CA GLU A 58 12.56 -20.59 17.48
C GLU A 58 13.12 -19.68 18.59
N ASP A 59 12.80 -18.39 18.50
CA ASP A 59 13.34 -17.33 19.36
C ASP A 59 12.36 -16.85 20.44
N LYS A 60 11.12 -17.36 20.44
CA LYS A 60 10.11 -16.98 21.44
C LYS A 60 10.38 -17.65 22.79
N PRO A 61 10.68 -16.88 23.87
CA PRO A 61 11.10 -17.47 25.15
C PRO A 61 10.05 -18.35 25.83
N ARG A 62 8.77 -18.16 25.52
CA ARG A 62 7.66 -18.95 26.08
C ARG A 62 7.24 -20.13 25.19
N SER A 63 7.91 -20.33 24.06
CA SER A 63 7.64 -21.46 23.18
C SER A 63 8.27 -22.74 23.76
N PRO A 64 7.55 -23.89 23.77
CA PRO A 64 8.14 -25.18 24.10
C PRO A 64 9.34 -25.55 23.22
N ASN A 65 9.42 -24.99 22.01
CA ASN A 65 10.48 -25.26 21.03
C ASN A 65 11.61 -24.22 21.08
N TYR A 66 11.66 -23.35 22.10
CA TYR A 66 12.68 -22.30 22.20
C TYR A 66 14.10 -22.89 22.05
N GLY A 67 14.89 -22.33 21.13
CA GLY A 67 16.24 -22.79 20.80
C GLY A 67 16.32 -24.03 19.90
N GLN A 68 15.19 -24.60 19.46
CA GLN A 68 15.14 -25.73 18.53
C GLN A 68 14.87 -25.25 17.09
N GLU A 69 15.31 -26.05 16.13
CA GLU A 69 15.01 -25.85 14.71
C GLU A 69 13.57 -26.26 14.39
N VAL A 70 12.80 -25.33 13.83
CA VAL A 70 11.40 -25.53 13.45
C VAL A 70 11.22 -25.14 11.97
N ALA A 71 10.48 -25.95 11.23
CA ALA A 71 10.14 -25.66 9.84
C ALA A 71 8.94 -24.71 9.74
N TYR A 72 9.12 -23.54 9.11
CA TYR A 72 8.05 -22.56 8.87
C TYR A 72 7.74 -22.43 7.37
N PRO A 73 6.45 -22.41 6.98
CA PRO A 73 6.06 -22.06 5.63
C PRO A 73 6.24 -20.55 5.41
N VAL A 74 6.87 -20.17 4.31
CA VAL A 74 7.14 -18.77 3.94
C VAL A 74 6.64 -18.45 2.55
N THR A 75 6.27 -17.18 2.33
CA THR A 75 5.92 -16.65 1.00
C THR A 75 7.02 -15.73 0.52
N ILE A 76 7.52 -15.97 -0.69
CA ILE A 76 8.54 -15.14 -1.33
C ILE A 76 7.82 -14.05 -2.12
N ILE A 77 8.19 -12.79 -1.85
CA ILE A 77 7.68 -11.61 -2.54
C ILE A 77 8.86 -10.91 -3.21
N ASP A 78 8.79 -10.79 -4.53
CA ASP A 78 9.74 -10.02 -5.35
C ASP A 78 9.44 -8.52 -5.19
N THR A 79 10.39 -7.77 -4.65
CA THR A 79 10.23 -6.39 -4.18
C THR A 79 11.20 -5.46 -4.90
N PRO A 80 11.05 -5.22 -6.21
CA PRO A 80 11.90 -4.27 -6.91
C PRO A 80 11.73 -2.85 -6.34
N PRO A 81 12.75 -1.98 -6.45
CA PRO A 81 12.64 -0.59 -5.99
C PRO A 81 11.42 0.13 -6.57
N MET A 82 10.66 0.80 -5.72
CA MET A 82 9.53 1.63 -6.16
C MET A 82 10.02 3.02 -6.59
N PHE A 83 9.27 3.64 -7.49
CA PHE A 83 9.52 5.01 -7.94
C PHE A 83 8.53 5.96 -7.30
N ILE A 84 9.02 7.08 -6.74
CA ILE A 84 8.18 8.14 -6.18
C ILE A 84 7.78 9.10 -7.30
N CYS A 85 6.48 9.13 -7.62
CA CYS A 85 5.94 9.94 -8.71
C CYS A 85 5.59 11.34 -8.28
N ALA A 86 5.00 11.47 -7.09
CA ALA A 86 4.49 12.74 -6.60
C ALA A 86 4.37 12.75 -5.07
N VAL A 87 4.34 13.95 -4.51
CA VAL A 87 3.95 14.19 -3.11
C VAL A 87 2.59 14.89 -3.11
N ARG A 88 1.65 14.38 -2.32
CA ARG A 88 0.31 14.90 -2.14
C ARG A 88 0.15 15.46 -0.73
N ALA A 89 -0.35 16.69 -0.62
CA ALA A 89 -0.68 17.31 0.65
C ALA A 89 -2.20 17.27 0.89
N TYR A 90 -2.60 16.90 2.10
CA TYR A 90 -4.00 16.89 2.54
C TYR A 90 -4.26 17.95 3.61
N THR A 91 -5.35 18.68 3.44
CA THR A 91 -5.96 19.54 4.45
C THR A 91 -7.16 18.82 5.06
N LYS A 92 -7.55 19.20 6.27
CA LYS A 92 -8.73 18.63 6.93
C LYS A 92 -9.85 19.67 6.98
N ASP A 93 -11.00 19.34 6.40
CA ASP A 93 -12.26 20.08 6.56
C ASP A 93 -13.23 19.32 7.47
N GLU A 94 -14.42 19.88 7.70
CA GLU A 94 -15.48 19.24 8.49
C GLU A 94 -15.95 17.89 7.91
N TYR A 95 -15.70 17.66 6.61
CA TYR A 95 -16.09 16.45 5.88
C TYR A 95 -14.95 15.42 5.78
N GLY A 96 -13.74 15.78 6.21
CA GLY A 96 -12.58 14.89 6.29
C GLY A 96 -11.34 15.41 5.57
N LEU A 97 -10.54 14.50 5.04
CA LEU A 97 -9.31 14.84 4.33
C LEU A 97 -9.62 15.25 2.89
N LYS A 98 -9.14 16.43 2.51
CA LYS A 98 -9.25 16.99 1.17
C LYS A 98 -7.88 17.25 0.58
N THR A 99 -7.68 16.88 -0.68
CA THR A 99 -6.41 17.13 -1.37
C THR A 99 -6.22 18.62 -1.61
N LEU A 100 -5.12 19.19 -1.10
CA LEU A 100 -4.73 20.58 -1.36
C LEU A 100 -4.12 20.71 -2.75
N THR A 101 -2.99 20.03 -2.96
CA THR A 101 -2.25 19.97 -4.22
C THR A 101 -1.33 18.76 -4.26
N GLU A 102 -0.81 18.47 -5.45
CA GLU A 102 0.16 17.42 -5.71
C GLU A 102 1.35 18.01 -6.46
N VAL A 103 2.56 17.65 -6.01
CA VAL A 103 3.81 17.97 -6.68
C VAL A 103 4.30 16.72 -7.38
N TRP A 104 4.22 16.71 -8.70
CA TRP A 104 4.68 15.61 -9.53
C TRP A 104 6.16 15.78 -9.92
N ALA A 105 6.84 14.67 -10.17
CA ALA A 105 8.24 14.66 -10.61
C ALA A 105 8.36 15.12 -12.07
N LYS A 106 9.32 16.03 -12.34
CA LYS A 106 9.57 16.63 -13.67
C LYS A 106 9.72 15.59 -14.79
N SER A 107 10.42 14.50 -14.50
CA SER A 107 10.66 13.41 -15.45
C SER A 107 10.19 12.09 -14.85
N LEU A 108 9.27 11.43 -15.54
CA LEU A 108 8.85 10.07 -15.22
C LEU A 108 9.47 9.07 -16.20
N PRO A 109 9.80 7.84 -15.78
CA PRO A 109 10.30 6.81 -16.69
C PRO A 109 9.30 6.48 -17.82
N LYS A 110 9.78 6.04 -18.98
CA LYS A 110 8.94 5.76 -20.17
C LYS A 110 7.77 4.81 -19.91
N ASP A 111 7.93 3.86 -19.00
CA ASP A 111 6.84 2.91 -18.67
C ASP A 111 5.63 3.59 -18.00
N PHE A 112 5.81 4.79 -17.43
CA PHE A 112 4.75 5.58 -16.81
C PHE A 112 3.81 6.22 -17.82
N GLU A 113 4.19 6.33 -19.10
CA GLU A 113 3.29 6.77 -20.17
C GLU A 113 2.09 5.80 -20.34
N ARG A 114 2.23 4.56 -19.87
CA ARG A 114 1.16 3.55 -19.86
C ARG A 114 0.10 3.80 -18.77
N LEU A 115 0.36 4.74 -17.86
CA LEU A 115 -0.56 5.14 -16.80
C LEU A 115 -1.55 6.16 -17.33
N LYS A 116 -2.84 5.82 -17.27
CA LYS A 116 -3.91 6.77 -17.58
C LYS A 116 -4.03 7.71 -16.36
N GLY A 117 -3.79 9.01 -16.58
CA GLY A 117 -3.96 10.05 -15.55
C GLY A 117 -2.67 10.66 -14.98
N ALA A 118 -1.48 10.23 -15.43
CA ALA A 118 -0.25 10.95 -15.11
C ALA A 118 -0.27 12.33 -15.82
N PRO A 119 -0.03 13.45 -15.09
CA PRO A 119 -0.07 14.78 -15.68
C PRO A 119 1.13 14.99 -16.60
N LYS A 120 0.86 15.23 -17.89
CA LYS A 120 1.89 15.41 -18.93
C LYS A 120 2.60 16.76 -18.83
N ASN A 121 1.86 17.81 -18.46
CA ASN A 121 2.38 19.16 -18.27
C ASN A 121 2.03 19.59 -16.85
N HIS A 122 2.99 19.50 -15.93
CA HIS A 122 2.83 19.98 -14.56
C HIS A 122 3.97 20.92 -14.21
N ASN A 123 3.65 21.97 -13.44
CA ASN A 123 4.64 22.91 -12.93
C ASN A 123 4.92 22.58 -11.44
N PRO A 124 5.97 21.79 -11.14
CA PRO A 124 6.22 21.36 -9.77
C PRO A 124 6.61 22.53 -8.86
N GLU A 125 7.23 23.58 -9.41
CA GLU A 125 7.69 24.74 -8.64
C GLU A 125 6.51 25.56 -8.11
N GLU A 126 5.46 25.72 -8.91
CA GLU A 126 4.23 26.39 -8.51
C GLU A 126 3.45 25.58 -7.46
N ALA A 127 3.34 24.27 -7.67
CA ALA A 127 2.70 23.37 -6.70
C ALA A 127 3.45 23.34 -5.36
N LEU A 128 4.79 23.34 -5.39
CA LEU A 128 5.62 23.40 -4.19
C LEU A 128 5.42 24.72 -3.44
N LYS A 129 5.40 25.86 -4.14
CA LYS A 129 5.12 27.16 -3.53
C LYS A 129 3.76 27.17 -2.84
N LYS A 130 2.73 26.63 -3.49
CA LYS A 130 1.39 26.53 -2.90
C LYS A 130 1.35 25.66 -1.65
N ILE A 131 2.12 24.56 -1.60
CA ILE A 131 2.26 23.78 -0.37
C ILE A 131 2.98 24.60 0.70
N GLN A 132 4.08 25.27 0.36
CA GLN A 132 4.87 26.08 1.30
C GLN A 132 4.04 27.21 1.93
N GLU A 133 3.24 27.91 1.14
CA GLU A 133 2.35 28.98 1.61
C GLU A 133 1.29 28.47 2.59
N ASN A 134 0.79 27.25 2.39
CA ASN A 134 -0.32 26.67 3.15
C ASN A 134 0.14 25.58 4.14
N LEU A 135 1.43 25.54 4.50
CA LEU A 135 1.98 24.49 5.40
C LEU A 135 1.24 24.37 6.73
N LYS A 136 0.68 25.48 7.24
CA LYS A 136 -0.06 25.50 8.51
C LYS A 136 -1.40 24.76 8.44
N GLU A 137 -1.97 24.64 7.24
CA GLU A 137 -3.26 23.99 7.02
C GLU A 137 -3.11 22.51 6.64
N VAL A 138 -1.91 22.09 6.26
CA VAL A 138 -1.62 20.71 5.87
C VAL A 138 -1.56 19.82 7.11
N VAL A 139 -2.33 18.74 7.08
CA VAL A 139 -2.44 17.76 8.17
C VAL A 139 -1.69 16.47 7.84
N GLU A 140 -1.68 16.04 6.57
CA GLU A 140 -1.08 14.77 6.17
C GLU A 140 -0.37 14.91 4.83
N PHE A 141 0.84 14.34 4.74
CA PHE A 141 1.55 14.16 3.48
C PHE A 141 1.50 12.69 3.09
N ARG A 142 1.22 12.45 1.81
CA ARG A 142 1.29 11.11 1.21
C ARG A 142 2.08 11.15 -0.08
N VAL A 143 2.70 10.05 -0.41
CA VAL A 143 3.50 9.87 -1.60
C VAL A 143 2.75 9.00 -2.58
N ILE A 144 2.66 9.46 -3.83
CA ILE A 144 2.20 8.64 -4.94
C ILE A 144 3.40 7.82 -5.41
N ALA A 145 3.41 6.54 -5.06
CA ALA A 145 4.47 5.62 -5.40
C ALA A 145 4.01 4.63 -6.48
N ALA A 146 4.96 4.16 -7.28
CA ALA A 146 4.68 3.21 -8.33
C ALA A 146 5.69 2.07 -8.37
N THR A 147 5.19 0.88 -8.70
CA THR A 147 6.04 -0.30 -8.88
C THR A 147 6.83 -0.23 -10.19
N GLN A 148 7.91 -1.02 -10.28
CA GLN A 148 8.69 -1.19 -11.50
C GLN A 148 8.61 -2.64 -12.01
N PRO A 149 7.51 -3.03 -12.70
CA PRO A 149 7.27 -4.42 -13.10
C PRO A 149 8.36 -5.07 -13.94
N ARG A 150 9.09 -4.29 -14.77
CA ARG A 150 10.16 -4.81 -15.63
C ARG A 150 11.36 -5.34 -14.86
N LEU A 151 11.59 -4.82 -13.66
CA LEU A 151 12.64 -5.28 -12.78
C LEU A 151 12.22 -6.54 -12.02
N ALA A 152 10.92 -6.84 -11.99
CA ALA A 152 10.38 -8.07 -11.42
C ALA A 152 10.24 -9.15 -12.50
N GLY A 153 10.13 -10.41 -12.06
CA GLY A 153 9.87 -11.57 -12.93
C GLY A 153 8.46 -11.64 -13.53
N VAL A 154 7.76 -10.50 -13.72
CA VAL A 154 6.34 -10.45 -14.11
C VAL A 154 6.20 -9.96 -15.55
N PRO A 155 5.32 -10.55 -16.39
CA PRO A 155 5.14 -10.14 -17.79
C PRO A 155 4.54 -8.73 -17.97
N LYS A 156 4.13 -8.09 -16.88
CA LYS A 156 3.50 -6.78 -16.86
C LYS A 156 4.55 -5.71 -17.17
N LYS A 157 4.17 -4.72 -17.99
CA LYS A 157 5.02 -3.54 -18.29
C LYS A 157 4.46 -2.24 -17.70
N LYS A 158 3.16 -2.22 -17.40
CA LYS A 158 2.47 -1.03 -16.86
C LYS A 158 2.70 -0.99 -15.34
N PRO A 159 3.26 0.10 -14.78
CA PRO A 159 3.38 0.27 -13.34
C PRO A 159 2.02 0.20 -12.60
N ASP A 160 2.04 -0.22 -11.35
CA ASP A 160 0.92 -0.08 -10.43
C ASP A 160 1.15 1.14 -9.54
N ILE A 161 0.17 2.05 -9.49
CA ILE A 161 0.23 3.25 -8.64
C ILE A 161 -0.50 2.95 -7.33
N MET A 162 0.10 3.38 -6.23
CA MET A 162 -0.52 3.45 -4.93
C MET A 162 -0.12 4.73 -4.20
N GLU A 163 -0.89 5.05 -3.18
CA GLU A 163 -0.64 6.15 -2.28
C GLU A 163 -0.11 5.54 -0.97
N ILE A 164 1.02 6.05 -0.51
CA ILE A 164 1.71 5.65 0.72
C ILE A 164 1.72 6.86 1.65
#